data_AF-A0A3M2BN67-F1
#
_entry.id   AF-A0A3M2BN67-F1
#
_cell.length_a   1.000
_cell.length_b   1.000
_cell.length_c   1.000
_cell.angle_alpha   90.00
_cell.angle_beta   90.00
_cell.angle_gamma   90.00
#
_symmetry.space_group_name_H-M   'P 1'
#
loop_
_entity.id
_entity.type
_entity.pdbx_description
1 polymer ?
#
loop_
_entity_poly.entity_id
_entity_poly.type
_entity_poly.pdbx_seq_one_letter_code
_entity_poly.pdbx_strand_id
1 'polypeptide(L)'
;MHDPEADVAALSDAGSAGGGQAVAERLRPVADAASEPAAAAPRDLAHVRWLGGSAGAGKTTLGRWLARRFGLRLVSCDELFERHLGRADRHRHAAFLRLADQPLEALLAPPLAARVEELLAFYDSEFPLLLADLLALPRRPAILVEGVGLLPRRVAPLLSDRRR
;
A
#
# COMPACT_ATOMS: atom_id res chain seq x y z
N MET A 1 -15.13 -42.94 24.11
CA MET A 1 -15.25 -42.86 22.64
C MET A 1 -15.42 -41.38 22.36
N HIS A 2 -14.31 -40.72 22.05
CA HIS A 2 -14.23 -39.26 21.89
C HIS A 2 -14.57 -38.96 20.44
N ASP A 3 -15.63 -38.19 20.24
CA ASP A 3 -16.19 -37.85 18.94
C ASP A 3 -15.48 -36.59 18.39
N PRO A 4 -14.65 -36.70 17.34
CA PRO A 4 -13.85 -35.59 16.84
C PRO A 4 -14.65 -34.56 16.03
N GLU A 5 -15.95 -34.78 15.78
CA GLU A 5 -16.79 -33.79 15.08
C GLU A 5 -17.41 -32.72 16.00
N ALA A 6 -17.38 -32.92 17.33
CA ALA A 6 -17.91 -31.96 18.29
C ALA A 6 -17.00 -30.72 18.50
N ASP A 7 -15.71 -30.80 18.16
CA ASP A 7 -14.75 -29.69 18.29
C ASP A 7 -14.72 -28.76 17.06
N VAL A 8 -15.36 -29.14 15.95
CA VAL A 8 -15.40 -28.31 14.72
C VAL A 8 -16.60 -27.35 14.71
N ALA A 9 -17.61 -27.59 15.54
CA ALA A 9 -18.79 -26.73 15.68
C ALA A 9 -18.61 -25.57 16.70
N ALA A 10 -17.54 -25.59 17.50
CA ALA A 10 -17.27 -24.56 18.52
C ALA A 10 -16.47 -23.34 18.00
N LEU A 11 -16.10 -23.32 16.72
CA LEU A 11 -15.32 -22.23 16.10
C LEU A 11 -16.11 -21.39 15.08
N SER A 12 -17.41 -21.66 14.91
CA SER A 12 -18.25 -20.98 13.92
C SER A 12 -19.29 -20.01 14.49
N ASP A 13 -19.30 -19.74 15.79
CA ASP A 13 -20.28 -18.81 16.37
C ASP A 13 -19.69 -17.97 17.51
N ALA A 14 -18.83 -17.03 17.15
CA ALA A 14 -18.56 -15.84 17.93
C ALA A 14 -18.91 -14.62 17.09
N GLY A 15 -20.22 -14.42 16.94
CA GLY A 15 -20.81 -13.20 16.43
C GLY A 15 -20.30 -11.97 17.20
N SER A 16 -20.07 -10.92 16.42
CA SER A 16 -20.32 -9.51 16.73
C SER A 16 -20.52 -9.11 18.20
N ALA A 17 -19.64 -8.28 18.72
CA ALA A 17 -19.95 -6.91 19.16
C ALA A 17 -18.85 -6.39 20.10
N GLY A 18 -18.44 -5.13 19.89
CA GLY A 18 -17.72 -4.35 20.89
C GLY A 18 -16.22 -4.23 20.66
N GLY A 19 -15.82 -3.18 19.96
CA GLY A 19 -14.40 -2.78 19.85
C GLY A 19 -14.04 -2.00 18.60
N GLY A 20 -14.96 -1.86 17.65
CA GLY A 20 -14.76 -1.19 16.35
C GLY A 20 -14.73 0.35 16.37
N GLN A 21 -14.62 0.98 17.54
CA GLN A 21 -14.57 2.44 17.66
C GLN A 21 -13.30 2.86 18.40
N ALA A 22 -12.46 3.63 17.71
CA ALA A 22 -11.10 4.09 18.05
C ALA A 22 -10.02 3.07 17.61
N VAL A 23 -9.31 3.23 16.49
CA VAL A 23 -8.62 4.44 16.01
C VAL A 23 -8.51 4.35 14.48
N ALA A 24 -9.64 4.49 13.79
CA ALA A 24 -9.64 4.98 12.41
C ALA A 24 -9.49 6.51 12.52
N GLU A 25 -8.28 6.96 12.78
CA GLU A 25 -7.93 8.36 12.52
C GLU A 25 -7.98 8.49 11.01
N ARG A 26 -9.19 8.79 10.51
CA ARG A 26 -9.52 8.99 9.11
C ARG A 26 -8.38 9.79 8.52
N LEU A 27 -7.71 9.25 7.51
CA LEU A 27 -6.93 10.07 6.60
C LEU A 27 -7.85 11.24 6.25
N ARG A 28 -7.55 12.44 6.78
CA ARG A 28 -8.22 13.66 6.34
C ARG A 28 -8.06 13.68 4.82
N PRO A 29 -9.10 14.00 4.05
CA PRO A 29 -9.04 13.91 2.61
C PRO A 29 -7.81 14.68 2.14
N VAL A 30 -6.82 13.93 1.63
CA VAL A 30 -5.71 14.51 0.89
C VAL A 30 -6.36 15.06 -0.37
N ALA A 31 -6.17 16.35 -0.65
CA ALA A 31 -6.89 17.09 -1.67
C ALA A 31 -7.12 16.28 -2.96
N ASP A 32 -8.35 16.30 -3.46
CA ASP A 32 -8.67 15.78 -4.78
C ASP A 32 -7.88 16.58 -5.82
N ALA A 33 -7.06 15.87 -6.60
CA ALA A 33 -6.20 16.38 -7.66
C ALA A 33 -4.89 17.09 -7.23
N ALA A 34 -4.05 16.45 -6.40
CA ALA A 34 -2.62 16.74 -6.50
C ALA A 34 -2.11 16.31 -7.89
N SER A 35 -1.58 17.25 -8.68
CA SER A 35 -0.91 16.95 -9.94
C SER A 35 0.33 16.10 -9.68
N GLU A 36 0.54 15.05 -10.48
CA GLU A 36 1.74 14.22 -10.35
C GLU A 36 3.01 15.06 -10.49
N PRO A 37 3.98 14.92 -9.58
CA PRO A 37 5.24 15.64 -9.67
C PRO A 37 6.03 15.18 -10.90
N ALA A 38 6.63 16.13 -11.64
CA ALA A 38 7.53 15.81 -12.75
C ALA A 38 8.76 14.99 -12.28
N ALA A 39 9.21 15.20 -11.03
CA ALA A 39 10.18 14.38 -10.31
C ALA A 39 10.10 14.69 -8.81
N ALA A 40 10.28 13.69 -7.94
CA ALA A 40 10.45 13.88 -6.49
C ALA A 40 11.93 13.75 -6.11
N ALA A 41 12.49 14.73 -5.39
CA ALA A 41 13.86 14.64 -4.89
C ALA A 41 13.90 13.99 -3.49
N PRO A 42 15.01 13.33 -3.09
CA PRO A 42 15.14 12.71 -1.77
C PRO A 42 14.81 13.65 -0.60
N ARG A 43 15.21 14.92 -0.73
CA ARG A 43 14.96 15.97 0.27
C ARG A 43 13.47 16.25 0.48
N ASP A 44 12.65 16.07 -0.54
CA ASP A 44 11.21 16.36 -0.46
C ASP A 44 10.49 15.31 0.38
N LEU A 45 11.04 14.08 0.40
CA LEU A 45 10.52 12.90 1.08
C LEU A 45 11.36 12.48 2.30
N ALA A 46 12.26 13.33 2.80
CA ALA A 46 13.10 13.02 3.97
C ALA A 46 12.31 12.72 5.26
N HIS A 47 11.05 13.15 5.32
CA HIS A 47 10.11 12.90 6.40
C HIS A 47 9.29 11.60 6.21
N VAL A 48 9.52 10.86 5.13
CA VAL A 48 8.88 9.58 4.83
C VAL A 48 9.79 8.43 5.27
N ARG A 49 9.18 7.36 5.80
CA ARG A 49 9.79 6.07 6.12
C ARG A 49 9.07 5.02 5.29
N TRP A 50 9.82 4.12 4.67
CA TRP A 50 9.28 3.17 3.70
C TRP A 50 9.33 1.75 4.29
N LEU A 51 8.20 1.04 4.25
CA LEU A 51 8.06 -0.35 4.69
C LEU A 51 7.55 -1.21 3.53
N GLY A 52 8.47 -1.67 2.68
CA GLY A 52 8.19 -2.58 1.57
C GLY A 52 8.28 -4.06 1.96
N GLY A 53 7.70 -4.93 1.14
CA GLY A 53 7.75 -6.39 1.31
C GLY A 53 6.54 -7.12 0.71
N SER A 54 6.60 -8.45 0.61
CA SER A 54 5.57 -9.25 -0.06
C SER A 54 4.21 -9.19 0.65
N ALA A 55 3.15 -9.56 -0.08
CA ALA A 55 1.86 -9.84 0.54
C ALA A 55 2.02 -10.89 1.65
N GLY A 56 1.27 -10.74 2.75
CA GLY A 56 1.35 -11.65 3.89
C GLY A 56 2.59 -11.50 4.80
N ALA A 57 3.59 -10.67 4.46
CA ALA A 57 4.81 -10.51 5.27
C ALA A 57 4.63 -9.77 6.62
N GLY A 58 3.38 -9.48 7.04
CA GLY A 58 3.10 -8.79 8.30
C GLY A 58 3.33 -7.26 8.29
N LYS A 59 3.54 -6.65 7.12
CA LYS A 59 3.80 -5.20 6.97
C LYS A 59 2.75 -4.34 7.64
N THR A 60 1.47 -4.61 7.42
CA THR A 60 0.37 -3.82 8.00
C THR A 60 0.36 -3.89 9.53
N THR A 61 0.62 -5.08 10.09
CA THR A 61 0.75 -5.26 11.56
C THR A 61 1.91 -4.47 12.11
N LEU A 62 3.10 -4.62 11.51
CA LEU A 62 4.29 -3.90 11.92
C LEU A 62 4.14 -2.38 11.72
N GLY A 63 3.55 -1.95 10.61
CA GLY A 63 3.31 -0.56 10.26
C GLY A 63 2.40 0.14 11.26
N ARG A 64 1.29 -0.49 11.64
CA ARG A 64 0.40 0.01 12.70
C ARG A 64 1.12 0.11 14.05
N TRP A 65 1.92 -0.89 14.40
CA TRP A 65 2.71 -0.87 15.63
C TRP A 65 3.74 0.27 15.64
N LEU A 66 4.53 0.42 14.57
CA LEU A 66 5.52 1.48 14.41
C LEU A 66 4.87 2.87 14.45
N ALA A 67 3.76 3.05 13.73
CA ALA A 67 3.06 4.32 13.68
C ALA A 67 2.57 4.75 15.07
N ARG A 68 1.96 3.84 15.84
CA ARG A 68 1.55 4.11 17.22
C ARG A 68 2.73 4.37 18.14
N ARG A 69 3.79 3.55 18.04
CA ARG A 69 4.96 3.61 18.93
C ARG A 69 5.77 4.90 18.77
N PHE A 70 5.81 5.45 17.56
CA PHE A 70 6.64 6.60 17.20
C PHE A 70 5.84 7.84 16.78
N GLY A 71 4.51 7.82 16.90
CA GLY A 71 3.63 8.94 16.53
C GLY A 71 3.71 9.30 15.05
N LEU A 72 3.78 8.30 14.16
CA LEU A 72 3.88 8.49 12.71
C LEU A 72 2.49 8.44 12.06
N ARG A 73 2.34 9.12 10.92
CA ARG A 73 1.18 8.92 10.05
C ARG A 73 1.39 7.68 9.19
N LEU A 74 0.54 6.67 9.36
CA LEU A 74 0.55 5.49 8.49
C LEU A 74 -0.16 5.81 7.16
N VAL A 75 0.45 5.42 6.05
CA VAL A 75 -0.15 5.42 4.71
C VAL A 75 -0.03 4.00 4.16
N SER A 76 -1.17 3.37 3.87
CA SER A 76 -1.21 2.05 3.24
C SER A 76 -1.41 2.21 1.74
N CYS A 77 -0.59 1.54 0.92
CA CYS A 77 -0.80 1.54 -0.53
C CYS A 77 -2.14 0.88 -0.90
N ASP A 78 -2.55 -0.15 -0.16
CA ASP A 78 -3.80 -0.87 -0.40
C ASP A 78 -5.03 0.03 -0.15
N GLU A 79 -4.97 0.91 0.86
CA GLU A 79 -6.02 1.90 1.13
C GLU A 79 -6.09 3.01 0.08
N LEU A 80 -5.01 3.24 -0.68
CA LEU A 80 -4.95 4.23 -1.76
C LEU A 80 -5.38 3.68 -3.12
N PHE A 81 -5.45 2.36 -3.28
CA PHE A 81 -5.65 1.71 -4.57
C PHE A 81 -6.90 2.21 -5.33
N GLU A 82 -8.07 2.19 -4.69
CA GLU A 82 -9.32 2.69 -5.30
C GLU A 82 -9.25 4.19 -5.67
N ARG A 83 -8.56 4.97 -4.85
CA ARG A 83 -8.34 6.40 -5.11
C ARG A 83 -7.38 6.61 -6.28
N HIS A 84 -6.36 5.77 -6.42
CA HIS A 84 -5.49 5.77 -7.58
C HIS A 84 -6.25 5.37 -8.85
N LEU A 85 -7.12 4.35 -8.79
CA LEU A 85 -7.97 3.96 -9.91
C LEU A 85 -8.84 5.12 -10.41
N GLY A 86 -9.49 5.84 -9.50
CA GLY A 86 -10.34 6.99 -9.85
C GLY A 86 -9.59 8.19 -10.45
N ARG A 87 -8.26 8.27 -10.31
CA ARG A 87 -7.42 9.40 -10.76
C ARG A 87 -6.44 9.03 -11.87
N ALA A 88 -6.29 7.75 -12.18
CA ALA A 88 -5.32 7.25 -13.14
C ALA A 88 -5.64 7.75 -14.56
N ASP A 89 -4.71 8.49 -15.14
CA ASP A 89 -4.75 8.83 -16.57
C ASP A 89 -4.48 7.60 -17.43
N ARG A 90 -5.32 7.38 -18.44
CA ARG A 90 -5.28 6.19 -19.32
C ARG A 90 -3.97 6.01 -20.11
N HIS A 91 -3.24 7.10 -20.38
CA HIS A 91 -2.01 7.05 -21.16
C HIS A 91 -0.80 6.90 -20.25
N ARG A 92 -0.75 7.66 -19.16
CA ARG A 92 0.34 7.63 -18.17
C ARG A 92 0.30 6.38 -17.30
N HIS A 93 -0.89 5.85 -17.03
CA HIS A 93 -1.12 4.74 -16.10
C HIS A 93 -1.67 3.48 -16.78
N ALA A 94 -1.39 3.31 -18.06
CA ALA A 94 -1.97 2.22 -18.86
C ALA A 94 -1.68 0.82 -18.28
N ALA A 95 -0.50 0.58 -17.72
CA ALA A 95 -0.15 -0.72 -17.12
C ALA A 95 -0.86 -0.95 -15.78
N PHE A 96 -0.99 0.11 -14.96
CA PHE A 96 -1.76 0.08 -13.72
C PHE A 96 -3.23 -0.28 -13.99
N LEU A 97 -3.88 0.46 -14.89
CA LEU A 97 -5.28 0.26 -15.26
C LEU A 97 -5.51 -1.12 -15.90
N ARG A 98 -4.59 -1.56 -16.78
CA ARG A 98 -4.73 -2.86 -17.44
C ARG A 98 -4.76 -4.03 -16.47
N LEU A 99 -3.89 -4.04 -15.45
CA LEU A 99 -3.83 -5.16 -14.50
C LEU A 99 -4.90 -5.07 -13.43
N ALA A 100 -5.29 -3.85 -13.03
CA ALA A 100 -6.36 -3.62 -12.05
C ALA A 100 -7.72 -4.14 -12.51
N ASP A 101 -7.97 -4.14 -13.83
CA ASP A 101 -9.22 -4.62 -14.44
C ASP A 101 -9.21 -6.14 -14.73
N GLN A 102 -8.10 -6.85 -14.47
CA GLN A 102 -8.03 -8.29 -14.73
C GLN A 102 -8.61 -9.12 -13.58
N PRO A 103 -9.43 -10.14 -13.88
CA PRO A 103 -9.83 -11.13 -12.88
C PRO A 103 -8.61 -11.94 -12.45
N LEU A 104 -8.63 -12.43 -11.20
CA LEU A 104 -7.51 -13.17 -10.60
C LEU A 104 -7.11 -14.40 -11.43
N GLU A 105 -8.07 -15.07 -12.05
CA GLU A 105 -7.84 -16.24 -12.90
C GLU A 105 -7.06 -15.87 -14.15
N ALA A 106 -7.33 -14.69 -14.73
CA ALA A 106 -6.55 -14.22 -15.86
C ALA A 106 -5.10 -14.04 -15.44
N LEU A 107 -4.83 -13.46 -14.26
CA LEU A 107 -3.48 -13.23 -13.70
C LEU A 107 -2.62 -14.50 -13.60
N LEU A 108 -3.23 -15.69 -13.55
CA LEU A 108 -2.53 -16.96 -13.37
C LEU A 108 -2.21 -17.70 -14.68
N ALA A 109 -2.75 -17.29 -15.83
CA ALA A 109 -2.65 -18.06 -17.08
C ALA A 109 -1.33 -17.89 -17.89
N PRO A 110 -0.77 -16.69 -18.06
CA PRO A 110 0.51 -16.46 -18.74
C PRO A 110 1.76 -17.02 -18.02
N PRO A 111 2.89 -17.20 -18.74
CA PRO A 111 4.15 -17.61 -18.16
C PRO A 111 4.64 -16.68 -17.03
N LEU A 112 5.29 -17.26 -16.01
CA LEU A 112 5.75 -16.53 -14.82
C LEU A 112 6.62 -15.31 -15.14
N ALA A 113 7.53 -15.41 -16.11
CA ALA A 113 8.41 -14.30 -16.49
C ALA A 113 7.62 -13.08 -17.00
N ALA A 114 6.67 -13.32 -17.92
CA ALA A 114 5.78 -12.27 -18.42
C ALA A 114 4.92 -11.67 -17.29
N ARG A 115 4.50 -12.49 -16.32
CA ARG A 115 3.75 -12.02 -15.14
C ARG A 115 4.57 -11.16 -14.20
N VAL A 116 5.83 -11.50 -13.98
CA VAL A 116 6.73 -10.66 -13.20
C VAL A 116 6.89 -9.31 -13.89
N GLU A 117 7.12 -9.29 -15.21
CA GLU A 117 7.26 -8.04 -15.97
C GLU A 117 6.00 -7.17 -15.93
N GLU A 118 4.82 -7.75 -16.11
CA GLU A 118 3.55 -7.03 -16.04
C GLU A 118 3.28 -6.47 -14.64
N LEU A 119 3.55 -7.24 -13.59
CA LEU A 119 3.39 -6.79 -12.21
C LEU A 119 4.37 -5.68 -11.87
N LEU A 120 5.62 -5.79 -12.34
CA LEU A 120 6.61 -4.73 -12.21
C LEU A 120 6.16 -3.46 -12.96
N ALA A 121 5.60 -3.58 -14.16
CA ALA A 121 5.07 -2.46 -14.94
C ALA A 121 3.84 -1.83 -14.27
N PHE A 122 2.99 -2.64 -13.63
CA PHE A 122 1.85 -2.17 -12.85
C PHE A 122 2.30 -1.26 -11.69
N TYR A 123 3.23 -1.72 -10.86
CA TYR A 123 3.72 -0.90 -9.74
C TYR A 123 4.48 0.33 -10.23
N ASP A 124 5.23 0.19 -11.33
CA ASP A 124 5.92 1.31 -11.97
C ASP A 124 4.96 2.41 -12.43
N SER A 125 3.83 1.97 -12.97
CA SER A 125 2.76 2.80 -13.48
C SER A 125 1.97 3.47 -12.36
N GLU A 126 1.75 2.80 -11.22
CA GLU A 126 1.02 3.37 -10.07
C GLU A 126 1.87 4.35 -9.25
N PHE A 127 3.17 4.08 -9.09
CA PHE A 127 4.06 4.77 -8.15
C PHE A 127 4.04 6.31 -8.18
N PRO A 128 3.92 6.98 -9.35
CA PRO A 128 3.79 8.45 -9.40
C PRO A 128 2.58 9.01 -8.64
N LEU A 129 1.46 8.28 -8.62
CA LEU A 129 0.24 8.68 -7.87
C LEU A 129 0.51 8.64 -6.36
N LEU A 130 1.19 7.59 -5.88
CA LEU A 130 1.64 7.50 -4.49
C LEU A 130 2.55 8.68 -4.11
N LEU A 131 3.52 9.03 -4.97
CA LEU A 131 4.41 10.16 -4.70
C LEU A 131 3.65 11.49 -4.63
N ALA A 132 2.67 11.71 -5.51
CA ALA A 132 1.83 12.89 -5.49
C ALA A 132 1.07 13.01 -4.16
N ASP A 133 0.52 11.90 -3.67
CA ASP A 133 -0.18 11.85 -2.40
C ASP A 133 0.76 12.13 -1.21
N LEU A 134 1.94 11.50 -1.18
CA LEU A 134 2.92 11.72 -0.11
C LEU A 134 3.42 13.17 -0.05
N LEU A 135 3.62 13.82 -1.20
CA LEU A 135 4.05 15.22 -1.28
C LEU A 135 2.95 16.21 -0.89
N ALA A 136 1.68 15.84 -1.08
CA ALA A 136 0.54 16.66 -0.67
C ALA A 136 0.27 16.59 0.85
N LEU A 137 0.86 15.62 1.55
CA LEU A 137 0.71 15.48 3.00
C LEU A 137 1.62 16.46 3.78
N PRO A 138 1.14 16.99 4.92
CA PRO A 138 1.99 17.71 5.86
C PRO A 138 3.21 16.89 6.28
N ARG A 139 4.37 17.56 6.36
CA ARG A 139 5.65 16.93 6.75
C ARG A 139 5.71 16.45 8.21
N ARG A 140 4.74 16.86 9.04
CA ARG A 140 4.62 16.48 10.45
C ARG A 140 3.18 16.03 10.78
N PRO A 141 3.00 14.92 11.52
CA PRO A 141 4.05 13.96 11.92
C PRO A 141 4.72 13.30 10.71
N ALA A 142 5.90 12.70 10.91
CA ALA A 142 6.58 11.96 9.85
C ALA A 142 5.68 10.82 9.33
N ILE A 143 5.86 10.45 8.06
CA ILE A 143 5.00 9.49 7.38
C ILE A 143 5.69 8.12 7.37
N LEU A 144 4.94 7.07 7.68
CA LEU A 144 5.31 5.69 7.42
C LEU A 144 4.42 5.17 6.30
N VAL A 145 5.00 4.88 5.13
CA VAL A 145 4.28 4.28 4.01
C VAL A 145 4.59 2.79 3.94
N GLU A 146 3.56 1.96 3.78
CA GLU A 146 3.69 0.52 3.66
C GLU A 146 2.95 0.00 2.42
N GLY A 147 3.48 -1.05 1.79
CA GLY A 147 2.83 -1.66 0.63
C GLY A 147 3.73 -2.62 -0.16
N VAL A 148 3.09 -3.43 -0.99
CA VAL A 148 3.76 -4.40 -1.88
C VAL A 148 4.46 -3.74 -3.06
N GLY A 149 3.91 -2.62 -3.56
CA GLY A 149 4.46 -1.83 -4.65
C GLY A 149 5.67 -0.97 -4.29
N LEU A 150 6.11 -0.98 -3.03
CA LEU A 150 7.30 -0.26 -2.54
C LEU A 150 8.59 -1.00 -2.93
N LEU A 151 8.80 -1.18 -4.24
CA LEU A 151 9.92 -1.93 -4.78
C LEU A 151 11.25 -1.22 -4.48
N PRO A 152 12.33 -1.96 -4.16
CA PRO A 152 13.63 -1.37 -3.85
C PRO A 152 14.13 -0.37 -4.90
N ARG A 153 13.96 -0.67 -6.20
CA ARG A 153 14.39 0.22 -7.30
C ARG A 153 13.63 1.56 -7.35
N ARG A 154 12.41 1.61 -6.80
CA ARG A 154 11.55 2.81 -6.75
C ARG A 154 11.86 3.65 -5.52
N VAL A 155 12.09 2.98 -4.39
CA VAL A 155 12.33 3.64 -3.10
C VAL A 155 13.78 4.10 -2.96
N ALA A 156 14.76 3.30 -3.38
CA ALA A 156 16.18 3.60 -3.16
C ALA A 156 16.62 4.97 -3.69
N PRO A 157 16.15 5.48 -4.84
CA PRO A 157 16.47 6.83 -5.32
C PRO A 157 15.87 7.96 -4.48
N LEU A 158 14.88 7.67 -3.62
CA LEU A 158 14.16 8.66 -2.80
C LEU A 158 14.67 8.72 -1.35
N LEU A 159 15.55 7.79 -0.96
CA LEU A 159 16.10 7.76 0.39
C LEU A 159 17.07 8.92 0.60
N SER A 160 16.74 9.82 1.53
CA SER A 160 17.63 10.91 1.96
C SER A 160 18.81 10.42 2.82
N ASP A 161 18.75 9.18 3.29
CA ASP A 161 19.75 8.54 4.15
C ASP A 161 19.79 7.04 3.82
N ARG A 162 20.98 6.53 3.49
CA ARG A 162 21.24 5.13 3.12
C ARG A 162 22.16 4.43 4.12
N ARG A 163 21.94 4.64 5.41
CA ARG A 163 22.65 3.88 6.44
C ARG A 163 22.41 2.38 6.26
N ARG A 164 23.52 1.63 6.23
CA ARG A 164 23.60 0.16 6.10
C ARG A 164 23.40 -0.51 7.45
#